data_AF-A0A7Y8JJB4-F1
#
_entry.id   AF-A0A7Y8JJB4-F1
#
_cell.length_a   1.000
_cell.length_b   1.000
_cell.length_c   1.000
_cell.angle_alpha   90.00
_cell.angle_beta   90.00
_cell.angle_gamma   90.00
#
_symmetry.space_group_name_H-M   'P 1'
#
loop_
_entity.id
_entity.type
_entity.pdbx_description
1 polymer ?
#
loop_
_entity_poly.entity_id
_entity_poly.type
_entity_poly.pdbx_seq_one_letter_code
_entity_poly.pdbx_strand_id
1 'polypeptide(L)'
;PQLVAGMPGEIRIEADLPRSVARLARCEAPEPFMPEGVRLAGNVTVGIRCHAPSNWTTYVRAKVSVTTSYMVAAAPLKPGQILTADLLDTRQGDLATLAQDVVIQPELAVGKVMTTGLVAGAPIRAAMLRSPQVVSQGQGIQMVVNGKGFSISSEGRALNNAAEGQVVQVRTASGQVVSGIARKGGLVDITN
;
A
#
# COMPACT_ATOMS: atom_id res chain seq x y z
N PRO A 1 -8.62 -21.93 9.27
CA PRO A 1 -8.56 -20.84 10.28
C PRO A 1 -7.20 -20.10 10.24
N GLN A 2 -7.05 -19.12 9.34
CA GLN A 2 -5.83 -18.30 9.22
C GLN A 2 -6.12 -16.83 8.84
N LEU A 3 -7.38 -16.39 8.87
CA LEU A 3 -7.81 -15.12 8.25
C LEU A 3 -7.41 -13.83 9.00
N VAL A 4 -6.58 -13.94 10.03
CA VAL A 4 -6.21 -12.83 10.93
C VAL A 4 -4.70 -12.77 11.19
N ALA A 5 -3.91 -13.72 10.68
CA ALA A 5 -2.47 -13.77 10.92
C ALA A 5 -1.75 -12.68 10.11
N GLY A 6 -1.46 -11.54 10.73
CA GLY A 6 -0.59 -10.52 10.14
C GLY A 6 -0.93 -9.07 10.48
N MET A 7 -2.09 -8.77 11.08
CA MET A 7 -2.39 -7.43 11.57
C MET A 7 -1.87 -7.27 13.01
N PRO A 8 -0.92 -6.36 13.28
CA PRO A 8 -0.52 -6.08 14.65
C PRO A 8 -1.70 -5.42 15.37
N GLY A 9 -2.04 -5.88 16.59
CA GLY A 9 -3.08 -5.26 17.42
C GLY A 9 -4.04 -6.24 18.09
N GLU A 10 -4.93 -5.69 18.92
CA GLU A 10 -6.04 -6.43 19.54
C GLU A 10 -7.23 -6.48 18.58
N ILE A 11 -7.75 -7.69 18.35
CA ILE A 11 -8.77 -7.95 17.34
C ILE A 11 -10.02 -8.45 18.03
N ARG A 12 -11.12 -7.71 17.88
CA ARG A 12 -12.43 -8.04 18.43
C ARG A 12 -13.42 -8.24 17.30
N ILE A 13 -14.11 -9.38 17.30
CA ILE A 13 -15.08 -9.75 16.27
C ILE A 13 -16.44 -9.92 16.93
N GLU A 14 -17.41 -9.14 16.47
CA GLU A 14 -18.80 -9.23 16.90
C GLU A 14 -19.65 -9.63 15.68
N ALA A 15 -20.10 -10.87 15.63
CA ALA A 15 -20.92 -11.38 14.54
C ALA A 15 -22.40 -11.25 14.87
N ASP A 16 -23.18 -10.68 13.94
CA ASP A 16 -24.64 -10.74 13.98
C ASP A 16 -25.09 -11.90 13.09
N LEU A 17 -25.60 -12.96 13.74
CA LEU A 17 -26.12 -14.12 13.04
C LEU A 17 -27.61 -13.88 12.76
N PRO A 18 -27.99 -13.62 11.50
CA PRO A 18 -29.39 -13.40 11.19
C PRO A 18 -30.20 -14.67 11.46
N ARG A 19 -31.48 -14.52 11.83
CA ARG A 19 -32.40 -15.64 12.12
C ARG A 19 -32.51 -16.65 10.97
N SER A 20 -32.16 -16.25 9.74
CA SER A 20 -32.08 -17.16 8.59
C SER A 20 -31.02 -18.24 8.76
N VAL A 21 -29.92 -17.98 9.48
CA VAL A 21 -28.88 -18.98 9.79
C VAL A 21 -29.45 -20.13 10.61
N ALA A 22 -30.34 -19.82 11.57
CA ALA A 22 -31.00 -20.83 12.39
C ALA A 22 -31.97 -21.74 11.60
N ARG A 23 -32.31 -21.39 10.35
CA ARG A 23 -33.17 -22.16 9.45
C ARG A 23 -32.40 -23.00 8.44
N LEU A 24 -31.07 -22.91 8.42
CA LEU A 24 -30.23 -23.67 7.51
C LEU A 24 -30.19 -25.15 7.90
N ALA A 25 -30.15 -26.02 6.90
CA ALA A 25 -29.95 -27.45 7.11
C ALA A 25 -28.59 -27.70 7.78
N ARG A 26 -28.50 -28.77 8.57
CA ARG A 26 -27.28 -29.16 9.28
C ARG A 26 -26.09 -29.23 8.31
N CYS A 27 -24.98 -28.66 8.73
CA CYS A 27 -23.70 -28.74 8.03
C CYS A 27 -22.68 -29.44 8.91
N GLU A 28 -21.92 -30.40 8.36
CA GLU A 28 -20.86 -31.10 9.09
C GLU A 28 -19.55 -30.30 9.11
N ALA A 29 -19.24 -29.64 8.00
CA ALA A 29 -18.03 -28.84 7.82
C ALA A 29 -18.36 -27.50 7.15
N PRO A 30 -18.79 -26.48 7.92
CA PRO A 30 -19.00 -25.15 7.37
C PRO A 30 -17.66 -24.52 7.00
N GLU A 31 -17.53 -24.07 5.75
CA GLU A 31 -16.32 -23.45 5.22
C GLU A 31 -16.51 -21.92 5.11
N PRO A 32 -15.83 -21.13 5.96
CA PRO A 32 -15.85 -19.68 5.84
C PRO A 32 -14.96 -19.22 4.69
N PHE A 33 -15.45 -18.24 3.93
CA PHE A 33 -14.70 -17.56 2.89
C PHE A 33 -14.98 -16.05 2.93
N MET A 34 -14.00 -15.27 2.50
CA MET A 34 -14.16 -13.83 2.33
C MET A 34 -14.36 -13.53 0.85
N PRO A 35 -15.35 -12.71 0.47
CA PRO A 35 -15.39 -12.12 -0.86
C PRO A 35 -14.09 -11.35 -1.15
N GLU A 36 -13.67 -11.30 -2.40
CA GLU A 36 -12.50 -10.53 -2.80
C GLU A 36 -12.70 -9.02 -2.54
N GLY A 37 -11.62 -8.33 -2.17
CA GLY A 37 -11.64 -6.88 -1.93
C GLY A 37 -12.30 -6.45 -0.61
N VAL A 38 -12.65 -7.38 0.28
CA VAL A 38 -13.24 -7.02 1.58
C VAL A 38 -12.18 -6.45 2.52
N ARG A 39 -12.47 -5.26 3.06
CA ARG A 39 -11.69 -4.68 4.16
C ARG A 39 -11.84 -5.56 5.39
N LEU A 40 -10.73 -5.92 6.04
CA LEU A 40 -10.74 -6.82 7.21
C LEU A 40 -11.08 -6.11 8.53
N ALA A 41 -11.13 -4.78 8.56
CA ALA A 41 -11.53 -3.97 9.71
C ALA A 41 -12.81 -3.17 9.41
N GLY A 42 -13.72 -3.09 10.37
CA GLY A 42 -15.04 -2.48 10.24
C GLY A 42 -16.15 -3.50 10.00
N ASN A 43 -17.18 -3.11 9.27
CA ASN A 43 -18.28 -4.01 8.91
C ASN A 43 -17.81 -4.93 7.78
N VAL A 44 -17.71 -6.21 8.08
CA VAL A 44 -17.29 -7.25 7.14
C VAL A 44 -18.43 -8.22 6.88
N THR A 45 -18.45 -8.77 5.66
CA THR A 45 -19.35 -9.86 5.31
C THR A 45 -18.52 -11.12 5.16
N VAL A 46 -18.84 -12.14 5.95
CA VAL A 46 -18.22 -13.46 5.86
C VAL A 46 -19.20 -14.39 5.16
N GLY A 47 -18.77 -15.01 4.07
CA GLY A 47 -19.51 -16.09 3.42
C GLY A 47 -19.25 -17.39 4.17
N ILE A 48 -20.29 -18.19 4.38
CA ILE A 48 -20.18 -19.54 4.91
C ILE A 48 -20.83 -20.46 3.89
N ARG A 49 -20.07 -21.40 3.35
CA ARG A 49 -20.58 -22.44 2.45
C ARG A 49 -20.56 -23.79 3.13
N CYS A 50 -21.56 -24.59 2.83
CA CYS A 50 -21.62 -25.99 3.19
C CYS A 50 -21.69 -26.83 1.92
N HIS A 51 -20.85 -27.85 1.82
CA HIS A 51 -20.84 -28.77 0.68
C HIS A 51 -21.55 -30.10 0.98
N ALA A 52 -21.60 -30.52 2.25
CA ALA A 52 -22.26 -31.75 2.68
C ALA A 52 -22.74 -31.66 4.15
N PRO A 53 -23.87 -32.32 4.51
CA PRO A 53 -24.77 -33.12 3.66
C PRO A 53 -25.74 -32.28 2.82
N SER A 54 -25.83 -30.98 3.09
CA SER A 54 -26.68 -30.04 2.36
C SER A 54 -25.82 -28.97 1.72
N ASN A 55 -26.09 -28.66 0.45
CA ASN A 55 -25.38 -27.61 -0.26
C ASN A 55 -26.11 -26.28 -0.07
N TRP A 56 -25.48 -25.35 0.65
CA TRP A 56 -25.99 -24.00 0.81
C TRP A 56 -24.84 -23.01 1.02
N THR A 57 -25.12 -21.75 0.75
CA THR A 57 -24.23 -20.63 1.08
C THR A 57 -25.03 -19.56 1.80
N THR A 58 -24.49 -19.03 2.88
CA THR A 58 -25.07 -17.91 3.62
C THR A 58 -24.02 -16.84 3.88
N TYR A 59 -24.47 -15.63 4.14
CA TYR A 59 -23.60 -14.50 4.43
C TYR A 59 -23.97 -13.94 5.79
N VAL A 60 -22.97 -13.82 6.65
CA VAL A 60 -23.11 -13.25 7.99
C VAL A 60 -22.38 -11.93 8.05
N ARG A 61 -23.00 -10.94 8.70
CA ARG A 61 -22.35 -9.66 8.97
C ARG A 61 -21.63 -9.76 10.29
N ALA A 62 -20.39 -9.30 10.29
CA ALA A 62 -19.62 -9.15 11.52
C ALA A 62 -19.00 -7.76 11.57
N LYS A 63 -18.85 -7.22 12.77
CA LYS A 63 -18.06 -6.05 13.04
C LYS A 63 -16.70 -6.49 13.57
N VAL A 64 -15.64 -6.13 12.86
CA VAL A 64 -14.26 -6.41 13.26
C VAL A 64 -13.63 -5.10 13.70
N SER A 65 -13.36 -4.95 14.98
CA SER A 65 -12.57 -3.86 15.53
C SER A 65 -11.12 -4.30 15.66
N VAL A 66 -10.20 -3.47 15.18
CA VAL A 66 -8.76 -3.74 15.21
C VAL A 66 -8.09 -2.55 15.88
N THR A 67 -7.80 -2.69 17.17
CA THR A 67 -7.10 -1.65 17.93
C THR A 67 -5.62 -1.83 17.77
N THR A 68 -4.97 -0.85 17.13
CA THR A 68 -3.53 -0.90 16.89
C THR A 68 -2.91 0.49 16.86
N SER A 69 -1.59 0.50 16.80
CA SER A 69 -0.79 1.71 16.62
C SER A 69 -0.78 2.12 15.15
N TYR A 70 -0.99 3.40 14.88
CA TYR A 70 -0.95 4.00 13.55
C TYR A 70 -0.20 5.33 13.56
N MET A 71 0.25 5.76 12.39
CA MET A 71 1.09 6.95 12.23
C MET A 71 0.24 8.21 12.11
N VAL A 72 0.61 9.23 12.88
CA VAL A 72 0.07 10.59 12.80
C VAL A 72 1.21 11.58 12.56
N ALA A 73 0.85 12.78 12.10
CA ALA A 73 1.83 13.86 11.97
C ALA A 73 2.26 14.39 13.34
N ALA A 74 3.56 14.37 13.66
CA ALA A 74 4.08 14.93 14.91
C ALA A 74 3.98 16.47 14.95
N ALA A 75 4.05 17.10 13.77
CA ALA A 75 3.96 18.54 13.56
C ALA A 75 3.20 18.85 12.26
N PRO A 76 2.82 20.11 11.97
CA PRO A 76 2.21 20.46 10.69
C PRO A 76 3.15 20.13 9.51
N LEU A 77 2.63 19.39 8.53
CA LEU A 77 3.33 18.95 7.33
C LEU A 77 2.87 19.73 6.10
N LYS A 78 3.82 20.08 5.23
CA LYS A 78 3.56 20.85 4.01
C LYS A 78 3.57 19.95 2.76
N PRO A 79 2.83 20.29 1.69
CA PRO A 79 3.02 19.67 0.39
C PRO A 79 4.49 19.77 -0.06
N GLY A 80 5.01 18.70 -0.66
CA GLY A 80 6.39 18.62 -1.11
C GLY A 80 7.42 18.28 -0.03
N GLN A 81 7.03 18.23 1.24
CA GLN A 81 7.91 17.88 2.35
C GLN A 81 8.23 16.37 2.34
N ILE A 82 9.51 16.03 2.49
CA ILE A 82 9.95 14.64 2.71
C ILE A 82 9.71 14.29 4.18
N LEU A 83 9.08 13.14 4.43
CA LEU A 83 8.85 12.64 5.78
C LEU A 83 10.10 11.97 6.33
N THR A 84 10.48 12.37 7.53
CA THR A 84 11.53 11.80 8.35
C THR A 84 10.91 11.21 9.62
N ALA A 85 11.63 10.36 10.34
CA ALA A 85 11.08 9.66 11.50
C ALA A 85 10.61 10.61 12.62
N ASP A 86 11.27 11.75 12.80
CA ASP A 86 10.94 12.80 13.76
C ASP A 86 9.65 13.57 13.44
N LEU A 87 9.16 13.47 12.20
CA LEU A 87 7.90 14.07 11.76
C LEU A 87 6.70 13.13 11.96
N LEU A 88 6.95 11.89 12.39
CA LEU A 88 5.95 10.87 12.65
C LEU A 88 5.78 10.71 14.16
N ASP A 89 4.54 10.58 14.58
CA ASP A 89 4.19 10.14 15.93
C ASP A 89 3.22 8.96 15.83
N THR A 90 3.08 8.20 16.91
CA THR A 90 2.26 7.00 16.96
C THR A 90 1.05 7.22 17.86
N ARG A 91 -0.13 6.84 17.38
CA ARG A 91 -1.35 6.80 18.20
C ARG A 91 -2.01 5.44 18.14
N GLN A 92 -2.66 5.05 19.23
CA GLN A 92 -3.53 3.87 19.25
C GLN A 92 -4.95 4.24 18.88
N GLY A 93 -5.61 3.38 18.11
CA GLY A 93 -7.02 3.53 17.78
C GLY A 93 -7.58 2.36 16.98
N ASP A 94 -8.90 2.34 16.83
CA ASP A 94 -9.60 1.31 16.06
C ASP A 94 -9.53 1.62 14.56
N LEU A 95 -8.85 0.77 13.80
CA LEU A 95 -8.75 0.89 12.34
C LEU A 95 -10.13 0.90 11.67
N ALA A 96 -11.15 0.27 12.27
CA ALA A 96 -12.51 0.28 11.75
C ALA A 96 -13.09 1.70 11.59
N THR A 97 -12.64 2.64 12.41
CA THR A 97 -13.08 4.05 12.41
C THR A 97 -12.24 4.97 11.54
N LEU A 98 -11.09 4.47 11.06
CA LEU A 98 -10.13 5.21 10.27
C LEU A 98 -10.33 4.95 8.76
N ALA A 99 -9.73 5.81 7.94
CA ALA A 99 -9.62 5.57 6.50
C ALA A 99 -8.83 4.27 6.22
N GLN A 100 -9.14 3.60 5.11
CA GLN A 100 -8.56 2.30 4.79
C GLN A 100 -7.05 2.33 4.54
N ASP A 101 -6.56 3.49 4.11
CA ASP A 101 -5.17 3.71 3.69
C ASP A 101 -4.32 4.38 4.79
N VAL A 102 -4.78 4.38 6.05
CA VAL A 102 -3.95 4.87 7.16
C VAL A 102 -2.68 4.03 7.29
N VAL A 103 -1.56 4.72 7.44
CA VAL A 103 -0.24 4.10 7.60
C VAL A 103 -0.09 3.57 9.02
N ILE A 104 0.20 2.27 9.14
CA ILE A 104 0.40 1.58 10.44
C ILE A 104 1.87 1.25 10.74
N GLN A 105 2.77 1.48 9.78
CA GLN A 105 4.20 1.20 9.88
C GLN A 105 4.99 2.42 9.41
N PRO A 106 5.95 2.94 10.21
CA PRO A 106 6.69 4.14 9.85
C PRO A 106 7.49 3.98 8.55
N GLU A 107 7.95 2.78 8.22
CA GLU A 107 8.73 2.47 7.01
C GLU A 107 7.95 2.74 5.72
N LEU A 108 6.61 2.72 5.79
CA LEU A 108 5.75 3.04 4.65
C LEU A 108 5.64 4.55 4.39
N ALA A 109 5.98 5.39 5.39
CA ALA A 109 5.91 6.84 5.32
C ALA A 109 7.29 7.52 5.21
N VAL A 110 8.29 7.04 5.95
CA VAL A 110 9.64 7.65 5.96
C VAL A 110 10.25 7.63 4.56
N GLY A 111 10.81 8.78 4.15
CA GLY A 111 11.38 9.00 2.83
C GLY A 111 10.37 9.29 1.72
N LYS A 112 9.05 9.18 1.99
CA LYS A 112 8.01 9.62 1.05
C LYS A 112 7.84 11.13 1.11
N VAL A 113 7.24 11.67 0.06
CA VAL A 113 6.94 13.10 -0.09
C VAL A 113 5.44 13.31 0.10
N MET A 114 5.07 14.27 0.94
CA MET A 114 3.69 14.70 1.11
C MET A 114 3.14 15.31 -0.18
N THR A 115 1.96 14.87 -0.63
CA THR A 115 1.26 15.45 -1.78
C THR A 115 0.32 16.58 -1.38
N THR A 116 -0.18 16.54 -0.14
CA THR A 116 -1.06 17.55 0.46
C THR A 116 -0.55 17.96 1.84
N GLY A 117 -0.97 19.12 2.34
CA GLY A 117 -0.67 19.52 3.72
C GLY A 117 -1.42 18.67 4.74
N LEU A 118 -0.89 18.56 5.96
CA LEU A 118 -1.50 17.82 7.05
C LEU A 118 -1.24 18.51 8.39
N VAL A 119 -2.26 18.64 9.24
CA VAL A 119 -2.11 19.25 10.57
C VAL A 119 -1.52 18.25 11.58
N ALA A 120 -0.89 18.75 12.64
CA ALA A 120 -0.36 17.91 13.71
C ALA A 120 -1.46 17.04 14.35
N GLY A 121 -1.13 15.79 14.67
CA GLY A 121 -2.03 14.80 15.25
C GLY A 121 -3.01 14.15 14.28
N ALA A 122 -3.06 14.57 13.01
CA ALA A 122 -3.92 13.94 12.01
C ALA A 122 -3.30 12.63 11.48
N PRO A 123 -4.13 11.60 11.16
CA PRO A 123 -3.64 10.35 10.60
C PRO A 123 -2.97 10.52 9.25
N ILE A 124 -1.79 9.91 9.08
CA ILE A 124 -1.08 9.88 7.81
C ILE A 124 -1.68 8.76 6.95
N ARG A 125 -2.03 9.09 5.72
CA ARG A 125 -2.67 8.19 4.77
C ARG A 125 -1.81 7.98 3.54
N ALA A 126 -1.78 6.77 3.00
CA ALA A 126 -0.96 6.43 1.84
C ALA A 126 -1.30 7.29 0.61
N ALA A 127 -2.56 7.69 0.42
CA ALA A 127 -2.95 8.59 -0.68
C ALA A 127 -2.33 10.01 -0.57
N MET A 128 -1.87 10.41 0.62
CA MET A 128 -1.17 11.68 0.84
C MET A 128 0.34 11.58 0.56
N LEU A 129 0.84 10.40 0.21
CA LEU A 129 2.25 10.11 0.06
C LEU A 129 2.57 9.75 -1.39
N ARG A 130 3.70 10.25 -1.87
CA ARG A 130 4.30 9.78 -3.12
C ARG A 130 5.76 9.42 -2.91
N SER A 131 6.28 8.51 -3.72
CA SER A 131 7.72 8.25 -3.74
C SER A 131 8.48 9.50 -4.20
N PRO A 132 9.67 9.78 -3.63
CA PRO A 132 10.51 10.87 -4.10
C PRO A 132 10.95 10.59 -5.54
N GLN A 133 11.08 11.66 -6.33
CA GLN A 133 11.64 11.56 -7.66
C GLN A 133 13.16 11.38 -7.53
N VAL A 134 13.70 10.38 -8.23
CA VAL A 134 15.15 10.14 -8.30
C VAL A 134 15.74 10.65 -9.61
N VAL A 135 14.88 10.87 -10.61
CA VAL A 135 15.19 11.53 -11.87
C VAL A 135 14.16 12.62 -12.13
N SER A 136 14.65 13.83 -12.44
CA SER A 136 13.86 14.98 -12.84
C SER A 136 13.95 15.21 -14.35
N GLN A 137 12.87 15.72 -14.95
CA GLN A 137 12.87 16.13 -16.34
C GLN A 137 13.96 17.17 -16.59
N GLY A 138 14.71 16.99 -17.68
CA GLY A 138 15.82 17.84 -18.05
C GLY A 138 17.11 17.59 -17.26
N GLN A 139 17.12 16.66 -16.29
CA GLN A 139 18.33 16.25 -15.59
C GLN A 139 19.26 15.49 -16.55
N GLY A 140 20.56 15.77 -16.48
CA GLY A 140 21.59 14.93 -17.07
C GLY A 140 21.72 13.65 -16.25
N ILE A 141 21.57 12.50 -16.90
CA ILE A 141 21.59 11.18 -16.25
C ILE A 141 22.60 10.28 -16.94
N GLN A 142 23.07 9.27 -16.22
CA GLN A 142 23.92 8.21 -16.76
C GLN A 142 23.06 6.97 -16.99
N MET A 143 22.97 6.56 -18.25
CA MET A 143 22.32 5.31 -18.67
C MET A 143 23.32 4.18 -18.54
N VAL A 144 22.91 3.06 -17.95
CA VAL A 144 23.72 1.85 -17.82
C VAL A 144 22.98 0.68 -18.48
N VAL A 145 23.69 -0.02 -19.36
CA VAL A 145 23.24 -1.26 -20.00
C VAL A 145 24.11 -2.39 -19.46
N ASN A 146 23.49 -3.35 -18.78
CA ASN A 146 24.20 -4.54 -18.29
C ASN A 146 23.89 -5.75 -19.17
N GLY A 147 24.93 -6.40 -19.69
CA GLY A 147 24.84 -7.65 -20.44
C GLY A 147 25.64 -8.76 -19.79
N LYS A 148 25.64 -9.95 -20.39
CA LYS A 148 26.46 -11.08 -19.90
C LYS A 148 27.95 -10.73 -20.05
N GLY A 149 28.58 -10.31 -18.96
CA GLY A 149 30.01 -10.02 -18.87
C GLY A 149 30.43 -8.60 -19.31
N PHE A 150 29.48 -7.68 -19.55
CA PHE A 150 29.81 -6.29 -19.89
C PHE A 150 28.82 -5.29 -19.27
N SER A 151 29.30 -4.07 -19.05
CA SER A 151 28.48 -2.92 -18.65
C SER A 151 28.87 -1.73 -19.52
N ILE A 152 27.89 -1.14 -20.22
CA ILE A 152 28.09 0.05 -21.05
C ILE A 152 27.37 1.21 -20.38
N SER A 153 28.09 2.31 -20.15
CA SER A 153 27.47 3.55 -19.66
C SER A 153 27.47 4.62 -20.73
N SER A 154 26.38 5.39 -20.83
CA SER A 154 26.23 6.51 -21.75
C SER A 154 25.49 7.66 -21.08
N GLU A 155 25.72 8.89 -21.51
CA GLU A 155 25.06 10.06 -20.97
C GLU A 155 23.81 10.43 -21.78
N GLY A 156 22.81 10.97 -21.09
CA GLY A 156 21.59 11.45 -21.73
C GLY A 156 20.84 12.43 -20.85
N ARG A 157 19.75 12.97 -21.40
CA ARG A 157 18.88 13.92 -20.71
C ARG A 157 17.49 13.32 -20.51
N ALA A 158 17.03 13.30 -19.27
CA ALA A 158 15.70 12.79 -18.95
C ALA A 158 14.59 13.67 -19.57
N LEU A 159 13.56 13.04 -20.13
CA LEU A 159 12.42 13.71 -20.76
C LEU A 159 11.19 13.78 -19.86
N ASN A 160 11.14 12.97 -18.80
CA ASN A 160 10.08 12.97 -17.78
C ASN A 160 10.66 12.82 -16.37
N ASN A 161 9.86 13.16 -15.37
CA ASN A 161 10.19 12.85 -13.98
C ASN A 161 9.89 11.36 -13.69
N ALA A 162 10.72 10.73 -12.85
CA ALA A 162 10.53 9.35 -12.43
C ALA A 162 10.98 9.14 -10.98
N ALA A 163 10.17 8.39 -10.23
CA ALA A 163 10.60 7.78 -8.97
C ALA A 163 11.44 6.52 -9.23
N GLU A 164 12.13 6.04 -8.21
CA GLU A 164 12.90 4.79 -8.31
C GLU A 164 12.01 3.63 -8.79
N GLY A 165 12.50 2.85 -9.76
CA GLY A 165 11.77 1.74 -10.35
C GLY A 165 10.77 2.14 -11.45
N GLN A 166 10.52 3.44 -11.67
CA GLN A 166 9.63 3.90 -12.74
C GLN A 166 10.37 4.05 -14.07
N VAL A 167 9.61 3.97 -15.16
CA VAL A 167 10.14 4.19 -16.52
C VAL A 167 10.49 5.66 -16.70
N VAL A 168 11.69 5.89 -17.24
CA VAL A 168 12.14 7.21 -17.68
C VAL A 168 12.54 7.14 -19.15
N GLN A 169 12.11 8.13 -19.91
CA GLN A 169 12.56 8.36 -21.28
C GLN A 169 13.77 9.28 -21.25
N VAL A 170 14.80 8.91 -22.00
CA VAL A 170 16.08 9.61 -22.02
C VAL A 170 16.41 9.95 -23.47
N ARG A 171 16.73 11.20 -23.74
CA ARG A 171 17.31 11.62 -25.01
C ARG A 171 18.83 11.49 -24.94
N THR A 172 19.40 10.68 -25.81
CA THR A 172 20.85 10.49 -25.95
C THR A 172 21.48 11.72 -26.61
N ALA A 173 22.82 11.82 -26.54
CA ALA A 173 23.56 12.83 -27.30
C ALA A 173 23.36 12.73 -28.83
N SER A 174 23.07 11.53 -29.35
CA SER A 174 22.72 11.30 -30.76
C SER A 174 21.29 11.74 -31.13
N GLY A 175 20.50 12.20 -30.16
CA GLY A 175 19.11 12.62 -30.36
C GLY A 175 18.09 11.48 -30.31
N GLN A 176 18.52 10.23 -30.18
CA GLN A 176 17.64 9.07 -30.01
C GLN A 176 16.96 9.11 -28.64
N VAL A 177 15.73 8.59 -28.56
CA VAL A 177 15.00 8.45 -27.30
C VAL A 177 14.98 6.99 -26.90
N VAL A 178 15.49 6.70 -25.71
CA VAL A 178 15.53 5.36 -25.12
C VAL A 178 14.72 5.35 -23.83
N SER A 179 14.19 4.19 -23.46
CA SER A 179 13.46 4.00 -22.20
C SER A 179 14.25 3.10 -21.25
N GLY A 180 14.21 3.41 -19.97
CA GLY A 180 14.83 2.59 -18.93
C GLY A 180 14.17 2.78 -17.58
N ILE A 181 14.72 2.12 -16.57
CA ILE A 181 14.23 2.14 -15.19
C ILE A 181 15.09 3.09 -14.37
N ALA A 182 14.46 4.08 -13.73
CA ALA A 182 15.14 5.06 -12.91
C ALA A 182 15.67 4.43 -11.60
N ARG A 183 16.92 4.76 -11.25
CA ARG A 183 17.60 4.37 -10.02
C ARG A 183 18.05 5.61 -9.25
N LYS A 184 18.30 5.43 -7.95
CA LYS A 184 18.91 6.49 -7.12
C LYS A 184 20.25 6.95 -7.73
N GLY A 185 20.59 8.22 -7.48
CA GLY A 185 21.84 8.81 -7.95
C GLY A 185 21.83 9.26 -9.42
N GLY A 186 20.66 9.40 -10.05
CA GLY A 186 20.57 9.85 -11.45
C GLY A 186 21.01 8.79 -12.47
N LEU A 187 20.85 7.51 -12.10
CA LEU A 187 21.16 6.36 -12.94
C LEU A 187 19.90 5.82 -13.61
N VAL A 188 20.03 5.30 -14.83
CA VAL A 188 18.94 4.68 -15.58
C VAL A 188 19.38 3.34 -16.14
N ASP A 189 18.75 2.25 -15.68
CA ASP A 189 19.00 0.91 -16.20
C ASP A 189 18.20 0.71 -17.49
N ILE A 190 18.89 0.49 -18.61
CA ILE A 190 18.25 0.15 -19.88
C ILE A 190 18.21 -1.38 -19.98
N THR A 191 17.01 -1.95 -19.98
CA THR A 191 16.81 -3.39 -20.20
C THR A 191 16.29 -3.57 -21.63
N ASN A 192 17.00 -4.37 -22.43
CA ASN A 192 16.56 -4.80 -23.76
C ASN A 192 15.57 -5.95 -23.66
#